data_AF-A0A966TV27-F1
#
_entry.id   AF-A0A966TV27-F1
#
_cell.length_a   1.000
_cell.length_b   1.000
_cell.length_c   1.000
_cell.angle_alpha   90.00
_cell.angle_beta   90.00
_cell.angle_gamma   90.00
#
_symmetry.space_group_name_H-M   'P 1'
#
loop_
_entity.id
_entity.type
_entity.pdbx_description
1 polymer ?
#
loop_
_entity_poly.entity_id
_entity_poly.type
_entity_poly.pdbx_seq_one_letter_code
_entity_poly.pdbx_strand_id
1 'polypeptide(L)'
;ADIGRIQVGQVAKFNVDAFPNTNFEGVVKQIRLNPTNTANVVTYNIVVSVDNPDQKLLPGMTAYVNINFAKHENVLLVPNAALRYKPKNEEIKLAMKKDNKTDDTKSKVKNDGFGSGKVYVLRNNKPEMIRVQTSITNGKFTEIMSSDIKPNEFVITADMANDQKSGPSSQGPNRPPRVF
;
A
#
# COMPACT_ATOMS: atom_id res chain seq x y z
N ALA A 1 -7.97 6.03 10.06
CA ALA A 1 -8.90 7.14 9.73
C ALA A 1 -8.18 8.07 8.77
N ASP A 2 -8.66 8.15 7.53
CA ASP A 2 -7.93 8.82 6.44
C ASP A 2 -8.08 10.35 6.46
N ILE A 3 -9.13 10.87 7.12
CA ILE A 3 -9.40 12.31 7.24
C ILE A 3 -8.26 13.09 7.90
N GLY A 4 -7.49 12.47 8.80
CA GLY A 4 -6.38 13.13 9.49
C GLY A 4 -5.19 13.46 8.59
N ARG A 5 -5.15 12.92 7.36
CA ARG A 5 -4.08 13.18 6.38
C ARG A 5 -4.49 14.18 5.30
N ILE A 6 -5.78 14.52 5.22
CA ILE A 6 -6.29 15.45 4.22
C ILE A 6 -6.18 16.87 4.76
N GLN A 7 -5.66 17.78 3.94
CA GLN A 7 -5.46 19.18 4.30
C GLN A 7 -5.98 20.09 3.19
N VAL A 8 -6.41 21.29 3.58
CA VAL A 8 -6.78 22.36 2.64
C VAL A 8 -5.55 22.74 1.82
N GLY A 9 -5.74 22.92 0.50
CA GLY A 9 -4.67 23.21 -0.46
C GLY A 9 -4.10 21.97 -1.17
N GLN A 10 -4.49 20.75 -0.79
CA GLN A 10 -4.04 19.54 -1.48
C GLN A 10 -4.66 19.42 -2.89
N VAL A 11 -3.87 18.90 -3.82
CA VAL A 11 -4.32 18.61 -5.19
C VAL A 11 -5.13 17.31 -5.18
N ALA A 12 -6.33 17.39 -5.72
CA ALA A 12 -7.24 16.27 -5.93
C ALA A 12 -7.39 16.02 -7.43
N LYS A 13 -7.10 14.79 -7.86
CA LYS A 13 -7.37 14.35 -9.23
C LYS A 13 -8.67 13.55 -9.23
N PHE A 14 -9.54 13.79 -10.19
CA PHE A 14 -10.79 13.06 -10.27
C PHE A 14 -11.22 12.82 -11.71
N ASN A 15 -12.00 11.78 -11.90
CA ASN A 15 -12.77 11.57 -13.12
C ASN A 15 -14.25 11.54 -12.75
N VAL A 16 -15.10 11.75 -13.76
CA VAL A 16 -16.55 11.68 -13.60
C VAL A 16 -17.10 10.55 -14.45
N ASP A 17 -18.22 9.97 -14.06
CA ASP A 17 -18.82 8.84 -14.77
C ASP A 17 -19.10 9.15 -16.26
N ALA A 18 -19.40 10.41 -16.56
CA ALA A 18 -19.61 10.89 -17.92
C ALA A 18 -18.32 10.99 -18.76
N PHE A 19 -17.16 11.10 -18.11
CA PHE A 19 -15.84 11.25 -18.74
C PHE A 19 -14.78 10.38 -18.02
N PRO A 20 -14.90 9.04 -18.06
CA PRO A 20 -14.06 8.15 -17.27
C PRO A 20 -12.58 8.21 -17.69
N ASN A 21 -12.32 8.55 -18.95
CA ASN A 21 -10.98 8.66 -19.54
C ASN A 21 -10.37 10.06 -19.41
N THR A 22 -11.08 11.01 -18.79
CA THR A 22 -10.57 12.38 -18.59
C THR A 22 -10.29 12.61 -17.12
N ASN A 23 -9.06 12.99 -16.81
CA ASN A 23 -8.66 13.39 -15.47
C ASN A 23 -8.80 14.90 -15.34
N PHE A 24 -9.59 15.33 -14.37
CA PHE A 24 -9.71 16.70 -13.92
C PHE A 24 -8.86 16.90 -12.67
N GLU A 25 -8.32 18.10 -12.50
CA GLU A 25 -7.52 18.48 -11.33
C GLU A 25 -8.21 19.61 -10.60
N GLY A 26 -8.39 19.44 -9.29
CA GLY A 26 -8.94 20.44 -8.40
C GLY A 26 -8.12 20.57 -7.12
N VAL A 27 -8.46 21.56 -6.30
CA VAL A 27 -7.79 21.85 -5.03
C VAL A 27 -8.78 21.74 -3.88
N VAL A 28 -8.40 21.04 -2.82
CA VAL A 28 -9.22 20.95 -1.60
C VAL A 28 -9.36 22.34 -1.00
N LYS A 29 -10.56 22.90 -1.02
CA LYS A 29 -10.86 24.24 -0.51
C LYS A 29 -11.33 24.21 0.94
N GLN A 30 -12.08 23.19 1.32
CA GLN A 30 -12.66 23.10 2.66
C GLN A 30 -12.92 21.66 3.07
N ILE A 31 -12.72 21.38 4.35
CA ILE A 31 -13.13 20.14 5.00
C ILE A 31 -14.22 20.50 6.01
N ARG A 32 -15.42 19.94 5.85
CA ARG A 32 -16.52 20.17 6.79
C ARG A 32 -16.38 19.22 7.97
N LEU A 33 -16.03 19.78 9.13
CA LEU A 33 -15.82 19.04 10.38
C LEU A 33 -17.12 18.64 11.10
N ASN A 34 -18.29 18.83 10.48
CA ASN A 34 -19.57 18.34 10.97
C ASN A 34 -19.90 17.01 10.25
N PRO A 35 -19.51 15.85 10.80
CA PRO A 35 -19.71 14.58 10.13
C PRO A 35 -21.18 14.17 10.15
N THR A 36 -21.59 13.41 9.14
CA THR A 36 -22.86 12.70 9.15
C THR A 36 -22.61 11.24 9.52
N ASN A 37 -23.39 10.70 10.45
CA ASN A 37 -23.37 9.28 10.79
C ASN A 37 -24.53 8.59 10.06
N THR A 38 -24.21 7.72 9.12
CA THR A 38 -25.20 6.93 8.40
C THR A 38 -24.77 5.47 8.45
N ALA A 39 -25.62 4.60 8.99
CA ALA A 39 -25.33 3.17 9.14
C ALA A 39 -23.98 2.89 9.86
N ASN A 40 -23.68 3.61 10.95
CA ASN A 40 -22.41 3.54 11.70
C ASN A 40 -21.16 3.93 10.89
N VAL A 41 -21.32 4.57 9.73
CA VAL A 41 -20.21 5.14 8.95
C VAL A 41 -20.17 6.65 9.15
N VAL A 42 -19.05 7.15 9.68
CA VAL A 42 -18.78 8.58 9.89
C VAL A 42 -18.20 9.17 8.61
N THR A 43 -18.95 10.05 7.97
CA THR A 43 -18.54 10.68 6.69
C THR A 43 -18.29 12.17 6.87
N TYR A 44 -17.18 12.65 6.33
CA TYR A 44 -16.83 14.07 6.30
C TYR A 44 -16.94 14.60 4.87
N ASN A 45 -17.63 15.73 4.71
CA ASN A 45 -17.79 16.36 3.41
C ASN A 45 -16.56 17.22 3.07
N ILE A 46 -15.93 16.96 1.93
CA ILE A 46 -14.79 17.72 1.42
C ILE A 46 -15.26 18.52 0.21
N VAL A 47 -14.95 19.81 0.18
CA VAL A 47 -15.24 20.69 -0.95
C VAL A 47 -13.96 20.89 -1.75
N VAL A 48 -13.98 20.43 -3.00
CA VAL A 48 -12.88 20.60 -3.97
C VAL A 48 -13.29 21.71 -4.95
N SER A 49 -12.40 22.68 -5.14
CA SER A 49 -12.53 23.71 -6.16
C SER A 49 -11.92 23.22 -7.46
N VAL A 50 -12.63 23.34 -8.57
CA VAL A 50 -12.13 22.97 -9.90
C VAL A 50 -12.44 24.08 -10.90
N ASP A 51 -11.52 24.30 -11.84
CA ASP A 51 -11.79 25.17 -12.98
C ASP A 51 -12.57 24.39 -14.04
N ASN A 52 -13.66 24.98 -14.54
CA ASN A 52 -14.54 24.36 -15.55
C ASN A 52 -14.75 25.32 -16.74
N PRO A 53 -13.69 25.73 -17.45
CA PRO A 53 -13.80 26.70 -18.54
C PRO A 53 -14.67 26.18 -19.70
N ASP A 54 -14.59 24.88 -19.97
CA ASP A 54 -15.35 24.22 -21.05
C ASP A 54 -16.80 23.86 -20.66
N GLN A 55 -17.21 24.13 -19.41
CA GLN A 55 -18.54 23.78 -18.87
C GLN A 55 -18.93 22.30 -19.00
N LYS A 56 -17.95 21.40 -19.09
CA LYS A 56 -18.17 19.95 -19.22
C LYS A 56 -18.67 19.32 -17.93
N LEU A 57 -18.30 19.89 -16.78
CA LEU A 57 -18.71 19.38 -15.48
C LEU A 57 -20.07 19.99 -15.10
N LEU A 58 -21.09 19.14 -14.95
CA LEU A 58 -22.43 19.55 -14.53
C LEU A 58 -22.72 19.10 -13.10
N PRO A 59 -23.56 19.85 -12.35
CA PRO A 59 -24.03 19.43 -11.04
C PRO A 59 -24.74 18.07 -11.09
N GLY A 60 -24.58 17.27 -10.04
CA GLY A 60 -25.21 15.95 -9.91
C GLY A 60 -24.43 14.80 -10.55
N MET A 61 -23.31 15.08 -11.24
CA MET A 61 -22.40 14.03 -11.70
C MET A 61 -21.71 13.33 -10.53
N THR A 62 -21.59 12.01 -10.63
CA THR A 62 -20.75 11.22 -9.74
C THR A 62 -19.30 11.35 -10.17
N ALA A 63 -18.41 11.58 -9.21
CA ALA A 63 -16.98 11.70 -9.42
C ALA A 63 -16.23 10.70 -8.54
N TYR A 64 -15.19 10.07 -9.09
CA TYR A 64 -14.21 9.33 -8.31
C TYR A 64 -12.99 10.20 -8.08
N VAL A 65 -12.71 10.50 -6.81
CA VAL A 65 -11.66 11.44 -6.41
C VAL A 65 -10.49 10.68 -5.80
N ASN A 66 -9.30 10.98 -6.29
CA ASN A 66 -8.02 10.56 -5.75
C ASN A 66 -7.28 11.78 -5.19
N ILE A 67 -7.04 11.79 -3.88
CA ILE A 67 -6.38 12.90 -3.17
C ILE A 67 -4.98 12.43 -2.76
N ASN A 68 -3.95 13.11 -3.27
CA ASN A 68 -2.58 12.84 -2.89
C ASN A 68 -2.25 13.60 -1.60
N PHE A 69 -2.08 12.87 -0.49
CA PHE A 69 -1.82 13.47 0.82
C PHE A 69 -0.35 13.76 1.10
N ALA A 70 0.58 13.13 0.37
CA ALA A 70 2.01 13.36 0.49
C ALA A 70 2.70 13.05 -0.85
N LYS A 71 3.67 13.88 -1.24
CA LYS A 71 4.56 13.65 -2.38
C LYS A 71 5.99 13.83 -1.89
N HIS A 72 6.77 12.76 -1.89
CA HIS A 72 8.21 12.84 -1.67
C HIS A 72 8.92 12.55 -3.00
N GLU A 73 9.86 13.41 -3.37
CA GLU A 73 10.67 13.27 -4.58
C GLU A 73 12.09 12.82 -4.18
N ASN A 74 12.78 12.13 -5.09
CA ASN A 74 14.14 11.63 -4.88
C ASN A 74 14.30 10.68 -3.67
N VAL A 75 13.35 9.77 -3.50
CA VAL A 75 13.33 8.80 -2.39
C VAL A 75 13.63 7.37 -2.83
N LEU A 76 14.20 6.57 -1.93
CA LEU A 76 14.39 5.14 -2.16
C LEU A 76 13.06 4.41 -1.96
N LEU A 77 12.62 3.71 -3.01
CA LEU A 77 11.40 2.91 -2.97
C LEU A 77 11.75 1.43 -2.99
N VAL A 78 11.16 0.69 -2.05
CA VAL A 78 11.27 -0.76 -1.99
C VAL A 78 9.88 -1.38 -2.20
N PRO A 79 9.75 -2.45 -3.01
CA PRO A 79 8.49 -3.17 -3.15
C PRO A 79 8.02 -3.70 -1.79
N ASN A 80 6.72 -3.60 -1.51
CA ASN A 80 6.15 -4.06 -0.24
C ASN A 80 6.35 -5.57 -0.01
N ALA A 81 6.53 -6.34 -1.09
CA ALA A 81 6.87 -7.76 -1.02
C ALA A 81 8.24 -8.00 -0.35
N ALA A 82 9.24 -7.15 -0.61
CA ALA A 82 10.59 -7.30 -0.03
C ALA A 82 10.61 -7.08 1.48
N LEU A 83 9.75 -6.18 2.00
CA LEU A 83 9.58 -5.97 3.45
C LEU A 83 8.91 -7.15 4.16
N ARG A 84 8.19 -7.99 3.41
CA ARG A 84 7.50 -9.19 3.92
C ARG A 84 8.27 -10.48 3.68
N TYR A 85 9.28 -10.45 2.82
CA TYR A 85 10.05 -11.61 2.45
C TYR A 85 10.78 -12.19 3.67
N LYS A 86 10.68 -13.51 3.82
CA LYS A 86 11.40 -14.28 4.83
C LYS A 86 12.08 -15.44 4.09
N PRO A 87 13.42 -15.52 4.10
CA PRO A 87 14.10 -16.64 3.47
C PRO A 87 13.79 -17.92 4.25
N LYS A 88 13.57 -19.02 3.51
CA LYS A 88 13.24 -20.35 4.08
C LYS A 88 14.24 -20.82 5.15
N ASN A 89 15.51 -20.42 5.03
CA ASN A 89 16.55 -20.74 6.00
C ASN A 89 16.35 -20.07 7.37
N GLU A 90 15.66 -18.92 7.43
CA GLU A 90 15.28 -18.30 8.71
C GLU A 90 14.07 -18.96 9.36
N GLU A 91 13.12 -19.50 8.60
CA GLU A 91 11.99 -20.26 9.17
C GLU A 91 12.50 -21.48 9.94
N ILE A 92 13.51 -22.17 9.41
CA ILE A 92 14.16 -23.31 10.07
C ILE A 92 14.89 -22.85 11.35
N LYS A 93 15.62 -21.73 11.32
CA LYS A 93 16.31 -21.18 12.50
C LYS A 93 15.35 -20.68 13.58
N LEU A 94 14.21 -20.09 13.21
CA LEU A 94 13.18 -19.62 14.13
C LEU A 94 12.40 -20.78 14.76
N ALA A 95 12.16 -21.86 14.00
CA ALA A 95 11.56 -23.08 14.51
C ALA A 95 12.48 -23.80 15.51
N MET A 96 13.80 -23.78 15.29
CA MET A 96 14.80 -24.34 16.20
C MET A 96 15.06 -23.47 17.45
N LYS A 97 14.65 -22.20 17.46
CA LYS A 97 14.84 -21.27 18.60
C LYS A 97 13.63 -21.20 19.54
N LYS A 98 12.61 -22.04 19.31
CA LYS A 98 11.32 -21.99 20.01
C LYS A 98 11.28 -22.77 21.34
N ASP A 99 12.42 -23.34 21.78
CA ASP A 99 12.52 -24.10 23.04
C ASP A 99 13.15 -23.33 24.22
N ASN A 100 13.55 -22.07 24.06
CA ASN A 100 13.95 -21.24 25.19
C ASN A 100 13.05 -20.01 25.31
N LYS A 101 11.94 -20.20 26.02
CA LYS A 101 11.03 -19.14 26.44
C LYS A 101 11.43 -18.71 27.86
N THR A 102 12.21 -17.63 27.95
CA THR A 102 12.16 -16.76 29.13
C THR A 102 12.26 -15.31 28.69
N ASP A 103 11.23 -14.60 29.15
CA ASP A 103 11.21 -13.24 29.62
C ASP A 103 11.18 -12.02 28.69
N ASP A 104 10.34 -11.11 29.18
CA ASP A 104 9.90 -9.86 28.62
C ASP A 104 11.05 -8.89 28.31
N THR A 105 11.07 -8.41 27.08
CA THR A 105 11.34 -6.98 26.84
C THR A 105 10.73 -6.60 25.50
N LYS A 106 9.43 -6.27 25.54
CA LYS A 106 8.82 -5.39 24.54
C LYS A 106 9.56 -4.06 24.59
N SER A 107 10.65 -3.98 23.82
CA SER A 107 11.28 -2.71 23.51
C SER A 107 10.23 -1.87 22.80
N LYS A 108 9.63 -0.93 23.54
CA LYS A 108 8.91 0.21 23.00
C LYS A 108 9.89 0.98 22.13
N VAL A 109 10.04 0.57 20.88
CA VAL A 109 10.56 1.44 19.83
C VAL A 109 9.59 2.61 19.81
N LYS A 110 10.10 3.81 20.09
CA LYS A 110 9.33 5.05 20.01
C LYS A 110 8.70 5.09 18.62
N ASN A 111 7.38 5.08 18.57
CA ASN A 111 6.63 5.16 17.32
C ASN A 111 6.72 6.61 16.84
N ASP A 112 7.80 6.94 16.16
CA ASP A 112 8.03 8.26 15.56
C ASP A 112 7.14 8.48 14.31
N GLY A 113 6.03 7.73 14.17
CA GLY A 113 5.20 7.66 12.97
C GLY A 113 5.81 6.86 11.81
N PHE A 114 7.12 6.57 11.88
CA PHE A 114 7.86 5.77 10.91
C PHE A 114 7.86 4.28 11.28
N GLY A 115 7.55 3.42 10.31
CA GLY A 115 7.64 1.97 10.51
C GLY A 115 9.10 1.50 10.56
N SER A 116 9.37 0.38 11.22
CA SER A 116 10.65 -0.33 11.10
C SER A 116 10.42 -1.65 10.39
N GLY A 117 11.33 -1.98 9.48
CA GLY A 117 11.25 -3.16 8.63
C GLY A 117 12.60 -3.85 8.50
N LYS A 118 12.58 -4.98 7.80
CA LYS A 118 13.78 -5.70 7.38
C LYS A 118 13.66 -5.96 5.88
N VAL A 119 14.74 -5.77 5.15
CA VAL A 119 14.83 -6.05 3.71
C VAL A 119 16.04 -6.93 3.50
N TYR A 120 15.91 -7.90 2.59
CA TYR A 120 17.04 -8.72 2.17
C TYR A 120 17.58 -8.17 0.86
N VAL A 121 18.83 -7.72 0.88
CA VAL A 121 19.55 -7.24 -0.30
C VAL A 121 20.40 -8.39 -0.84
N LEU A 122 20.44 -8.55 -2.16
CA LEU A 122 21.26 -9.55 -2.82
C LEU A 122 22.64 -8.94 -3.12
N ARG A 123 23.66 -9.30 -2.34
CA ARG A 123 25.06 -8.92 -2.60
C ARG A 123 25.90 -10.18 -2.80
N ASN A 124 26.68 -10.24 -3.87
CA ASN A 124 27.51 -11.40 -4.21
C ASN A 124 26.73 -12.73 -4.24
N ASN A 125 25.51 -12.70 -4.80
CA ASN A 125 24.58 -13.83 -4.86
C ASN A 125 24.19 -14.43 -3.49
N LYS A 126 24.35 -13.66 -2.41
CA LYS A 126 23.94 -14.05 -1.05
C LYS A 126 22.94 -13.02 -0.48
N PRO A 127 21.87 -13.48 0.18
CA PRO A 127 20.93 -12.60 0.86
C PRO A 127 21.59 -12.00 2.11
N GLU A 128 21.68 -10.68 2.18
CA GLU A 128 22.11 -9.91 3.35
C GLU A 128 20.89 -9.20 3.97
N MET A 129 20.64 -9.42 5.26
CA MET A 129 19.53 -8.80 5.97
C MET A 129 19.92 -7.40 6.45
N ILE A 130 19.20 -6.39 5.98
CA ILE A 130 19.37 -5.00 6.38
C ILE A 130 18.12 -4.54 7.11
N ARG A 131 18.31 -3.92 8.29
CA ARG A 131 17.22 -3.25 8.99
C ARG A 131 16.97 -1.90 8.33
N VAL A 132 15.70 -1.57 8.10
CA VAL A 132 15.32 -0.33 7.43
C VAL A 132 14.30 0.44 8.24
N GLN A 133 14.38 1.76 8.15
CA GLN A 133 13.33 2.67 8.56
C GLN A 133 12.46 2.99 7.35
N THR A 134 11.15 2.86 7.53
CA THR A 134 10.15 3.01 6.48
C THR A 134 9.26 4.21 6.75
N SER A 135 8.88 4.92 5.70
CA SER A 135 8.01 6.09 5.74
C SER A 135 6.68 5.80 5.03
N ILE A 136 6.26 6.66 4.12
CA ILE A 136 4.99 6.54 3.41
C ILE A 136 5.01 5.37 2.43
N THR A 137 3.82 4.79 2.23
CA THR A 137 3.58 3.76 1.23
C THR A 137 2.47 4.18 0.29
N ASN A 138 2.60 3.83 -0.98
CA ASN A 138 1.54 3.97 -1.99
C ASN A 138 0.75 2.66 -2.19
N GLY A 139 0.89 1.70 -1.27
CA GLY A 139 0.25 0.38 -1.34
C GLY A 139 1.04 -0.68 -2.11
N LYS A 140 1.85 -0.29 -3.11
CA LYS A 140 2.74 -1.20 -3.85
C LYS A 140 4.21 -1.10 -3.39
N PHE A 141 4.65 0.12 -3.12
CA PHE A 141 6.00 0.46 -2.70
C PHE A 141 5.97 1.22 -1.38
N THR A 142 7.04 1.08 -0.62
CA THR A 142 7.27 1.82 0.63
C THR A 142 8.58 2.57 0.52
N GLU A 143 8.55 3.82 0.97
CA GLU A 143 9.74 4.65 1.09
C GLU A 143 10.66 4.13 2.20
N ILE A 144 11.96 4.03 1.89
CA ILE A 144 13.03 3.69 2.81
C ILE A 144 13.88 4.92 3.10
N MET A 145 14.10 5.21 4.39
CA MET A 145 14.92 6.33 4.87
C MET A 145 16.31 5.90 5.37
N SER A 146 16.65 4.61 5.26
CA SER A 146 17.93 4.08 5.74
C SER A 146 19.05 4.25 4.72
N SER A 147 20.19 4.74 5.19
CA SER A 147 21.42 4.93 4.40
C SER A 147 22.13 3.63 3.98
N ASP A 148 21.75 2.51 4.58
CA ASP A 148 22.41 1.21 4.38
C ASP A 148 22.06 0.54 3.04
N ILE A 149 21.04 1.07 2.34
CA ILE A 149 20.61 0.63 1.01
C ILE A 149 20.94 1.73 0.00
N LYS A 150 21.61 1.34 -1.08
CA LYS A 150 21.96 2.27 -2.16
C LYS A 150 20.95 2.19 -3.32
N PRO A 151 20.77 3.28 -4.09
CA PRO A 151 20.05 3.22 -5.34
C PRO A 151 20.60 2.10 -6.23
N ASN A 152 19.72 1.38 -6.93
CA ASN A 152 20.05 0.29 -7.85
C ASN A 152 20.59 -1.00 -7.21
N GLU A 153 20.46 -1.18 -5.89
CA GLU A 153 20.67 -2.49 -5.26
C GLU A 153 19.47 -3.42 -5.46
N PHE A 154 19.75 -4.71 -5.66
CA PHE A 154 18.71 -5.72 -5.82
C PHE A 154 18.18 -6.16 -4.46
N VAL A 155 16.87 -6.02 -4.26
CA VAL A 155 16.15 -6.52 -3.08
C VAL A 155 15.40 -7.80 -3.42
N ILE A 156 15.35 -8.73 -2.46
CA ILE A 156 14.67 -10.00 -2.64
C ILE A 156 13.21 -9.86 -2.22
N THR A 157 12.30 -10.17 -3.14
CA THR A 157 10.85 -10.10 -2.92
C THR A 157 10.21 -11.47 -2.74
N ALA A 158 10.80 -12.52 -3.31
CA ALA A 158 10.37 -13.90 -3.21
C ALA A 158 11.53 -14.84 -3.56
N ASP A 159 11.46 -16.07 -3.06
CA ASP A 159 12.24 -17.17 -3.61
C ASP A 159 11.56 -17.61 -4.91
N MET A 160 12.31 -17.80 -6.00
CA MET A 160 11.80 -18.56 -7.13
C MET A 160 11.68 -20.02 -6.69
N ALA A 161 10.57 -20.35 -6.04
CA ALA A 161 10.05 -21.71 -6.14
C ALA A 161 9.70 -21.90 -7.61
N ASN A 162 10.39 -22.82 -8.28
CA ASN A 162 10.01 -23.27 -9.60
C ASN A 162 8.63 -23.93 -9.48
N ASP A 163 7.57 -23.13 -9.55
CA ASP A 163 6.18 -23.58 -9.47
C ASP A 163 5.76 -24.08 -10.86
N GLN A 164 6.49 -25.07 -11.37
CA GLN A 164 5.91 -26.08 -12.24
C GLN A 164 5.13 -27.05 -11.35
N LYS A 165 4.00 -26.57 -10.80
CA LYS A 165 2.90 -27.43 -10.43
C LYS A 165 1.84 -27.28 -11.50
N SER A 166 1.90 -28.22 -12.44
CA SER A 166 0.73 -28.72 -13.17
C SER A 166 -0.50 -28.67 -12.27
N GLY A 167 -1.48 -27.84 -12.64
CA GLY A 167 -2.73 -27.75 -11.90
C GLY A 167 -3.38 -29.14 -11.79
N PRO A 168 -3.86 -29.55 -10.60
CA PRO A 168 -4.71 -30.72 -10.53
C PRO A 168 -6.04 -30.35 -11.19
N SER A 169 -6.34 -31.06 -12.27
CA SER A 169 -7.65 -31.15 -12.90
C SER A 169 -8.73 -31.24 -11.82
N SER A 170 -9.59 -30.23 -11.75
CA SER A 170 -10.81 -30.27 -10.95
C SER A 170 -11.76 -31.30 -11.57
N GLN A 171 -11.64 -32.56 -11.15
CA GLN A 171 -12.71 -33.55 -11.27
C GLN A 171 -13.88 -33.08 -10.39
N GLY A 172 -14.77 -32.30 -10.98
CA GLY A 172 -16.08 -32.04 -10.40
C GLY A 172 -16.94 -33.30 -10.43
N PRO A 173 -17.77 -33.56 -9.42
CA PRO A 173 -18.65 -34.73 -9.41
C PRO A 173 -19.68 -34.62 -10.54
N ASN A 174 -19.66 -35.67 -11.36
CA ASN A 174 -20.59 -36.03 -12.42
C ASN A 174 -22.03 -35.54 -12.17
N ARG A 175 -22.47 -34.50 -12.90
CA ARG A 175 -23.90 -34.14 -13.02
C ARG A 175 -24.39 -34.59 -14.39
N PRO A 176 -25.44 -35.42 -14.49
CA PRO A 176 -25.99 -35.80 -15.78
C PRO A 176 -26.72 -34.59 -16.42
N PRO A 177 -26.82 -34.54 -17.76
CA PRO A 177 -27.44 -33.42 -18.46
C PRO A 177 -28.95 -33.41 -18.20
N ARG A 178 -29.50 -32.24 -17.88
CA ARG A 178 -30.94 -31.99 -18.00
C ARG A 178 -31.20 -31.13 -19.24
N VAL A 179 -32.10 -31.66 -20.06
CA VAL A 179 -32.72 -31.06 -21.23
C VAL A 179 -33.94 -30.25 -20.76
N PHE A 180 -34.32 -29.26 -21.59
CA PHE A 180 -35.33 -28.20 -21.49
C PHE A 180 -34.80 -26.88 -20.93
#